data_AF-A0A6A3RGE9-F1
#
_entry.id   AF-A0A6A3RGE9-F1
#
_cell.length_a   1.000
_cell.length_b   1.000
_cell.length_c   1.000
_cell.angle_alpha   90.00
_cell.angle_beta   90.00
_cell.angle_gamma   90.00
#
_symmetry.space_group_name_H-M   'P 1'
#
loop_
_entity.id
_entity.type
_entity.pdbx_description
1 polymer ?
#
loop_
_entity_poly.entity_id
_entity_poly.type
_entity_poly.pdbx_seq_one_letter_code
_entity_poly.pdbx_strand_id
1 'polypeptide(L)'
;MGHSQLSLVLVTFITLQSSLFLGRGTADVVTYDWRLTPIMTAFDGVLLETLGVNDKPCDEAVIDVELGQEVEVRVTNELYNATCLHWHGMKQLGTQEMDGVSGFTQCFIEPNTTAVYRFKPDKAGTFWWHSHHKTQYAFGLRGPLIVHAPESDLRTCEKDIDQEFTVQLADIYQRAHTWPGSMGHHCDQQPRALQLHGSGDQQSDGMLN
;
A
#
# COMPACT_ATOMS: atom_id res chain seq x y z
N MET A 1 -38.82 -40.09 55.78
CA MET A 1 -39.06 -38.66 56.07
C MET A 1 -37.71 -38.10 56.52
N GLY A 2 -36.86 -37.46 55.72
CA GLY A 2 -37.10 -36.57 54.57
C GLY A 2 -36.87 -35.12 55.01
N HIS A 3 -35.94 -34.43 54.32
CA HIS A 3 -35.57 -33.00 54.37
C HIS A 3 -34.51 -32.61 55.43
N SER A 4 -33.54 -31.73 55.20
CA SER A 4 -32.98 -31.03 54.03
C SER A 4 -31.99 -30.03 54.64
N GLN A 5 -30.67 -30.26 54.63
CA GLN A 5 -29.69 -29.26 55.07
C GLN A 5 -28.38 -29.36 54.27
N LEU A 6 -28.48 -29.50 52.94
CA LEU A 6 -27.32 -29.59 52.05
C LEU A 6 -27.34 -28.57 50.89
N SER A 7 -28.20 -27.54 50.97
CA SER A 7 -28.43 -26.64 49.82
C SER A 7 -27.86 -25.22 49.93
N LEU A 8 -27.08 -24.86 50.97
CA LEU A 8 -26.72 -23.45 51.19
C LEU A 8 -25.21 -23.13 51.36
N VAL A 9 -24.31 -24.06 51.06
CA VAL A 9 -22.86 -23.76 51.07
C VAL A 9 -22.23 -23.83 49.67
N LEU A 10 -22.96 -24.35 48.67
CA LEU A 10 -22.45 -24.48 47.30
C LEU A 10 -22.72 -23.25 46.40
N VAL A 11 -23.40 -22.22 46.89
CA VAL A 11 -23.85 -21.08 46.05
C VAL A 11 -22.91 -19.87 46.10
N THR A 12 -21.99 -19.78 47.07
CA THR A 12 -21.08 -18.62 47.21
C THR A 12 -19.70 -18.79 46.59
N PHE A 13 -19.45 -19.86 45.81
CA PHE A 13 -18.22 -20.00 45.01
C PHE A 13 -18.37 -19.56 43.54
N ILE A 14 -19.57 -19.17 43.10
CA ILE A 14 -19.85 -18.87 41.69
C ILE A 14 -19.69 -17.37 41.33
N THR A 15 -19.53 -16.46 42.30
CA THR A 15 -19.54 -15.00 42.02
C THR A 15 -18.19 -14.29 42.12
N LEU A 16 -17.06 -14.99 41.94
CA LEU A 16 -15.75 -14.33 41.84
C LEU A 16 -14.84 -14.94 40.76
N GLN A 17 -15.39 -15.18 39.58
CA GLN A 17 -14.61 -15.01 38.37
C GLN A 17 -15.10 -13.75 37.66
N SER A 18 -14.70 -12.61 38.23
CA SER A 18 -14.43 -11.43 37.43
C SER A 18 -13.26 -11.79 36.52
N SER A 19 -13.55 -12.55 35.47
CA SER A 19 -12.66 -12.71 34.33
C SER A 19 -12.55 -11.32 33.73
N LEU A 20 -11.58 -10.55 34.20
CA LEU A 20 -10.90 -9.56 33.39
C LEU A 20 -10.33 -10.34 32.21
N PHE A 21 -11.18 -10.57 31.21
CA PHE A 21 -10.75 -10.62 29.84
C PHE A 21 -10.20 -9.23 29.56
N LEU A 22 -8.96 -8.99 29.98
CA LEU A 22 -8.07 -8.13 29.23
C LEU A 22 -8.06 -8.77 27.85
N GLY A 23 -8.92 -8.28 26.96
CA GLY A 23 -8.83 -8.54 25.54
C GLY A 23 -7.40 -8.19 25.19
N ARG A 24 -6.58 -9.22 24.99
CA ARG A 24 -5.22 -9.07 24.52
C ARG A 24 -5.40 -8.69 23.05
N GLY A 25 -5.63 -7.41 22.79
CA GLY A 25 -5.71 -6.86 21.45
C GLY A 25 -4.33 -6.95 20.84
N THR A 26 -3.97 -8.13 20.32
CA THR A 26 -2.99 -8.18 19.24
C THR A 26 -3.63 -7.38 18.13
N ALA A 27 -3.08 -6.19 17.84
CA ALA A 27 -3.45 -5.49 16.62
C ALA A 27 -3.27 -6.50 15.48
N ASP A 28 -4.34 -6.72 14.72
CA ASP A 28 -4.31 -7.65 13.61
C ASP A 28 -3.28 -7.14 12.58
N VAL A 29 -2.36 -8.01 12.18
CA VAL A 29 -1.26 -7.64 11.26
C VAL A 29 -1.66 -8.14 9.87
N VAL A 30 -1.82 -7.21 8.94
CA VAL A 30 -2.08 -7.53 7.53
C VAL A 30 -0.75 -7.55 6.79
N THR A 31 -0.40 -8.72 6.26
CA THR A 31 0.90 -8.96 5.62
C THR A 31 0.79 -9.04 4.11
N TYR A 32 1.74 -8.40 3.42
CA TYR A 32 1.90 -8.41 1.97
C TYR A 32 3.31 -8.89 1.61
N ASP A 33 3.40 -9.89 0.72
CA ASP A 33 4.66 -10.37 0.16
C ASP A 33 4.81 -9.92 -1.30
N TRP A 34 5.75 -9.01 -1.55
CA TRP A 34 5.92 -8.34 -2.84
C TRP A 34 7.31 -8.61 -3.43
N ARG A 35 7.33 -9.14 -4.65
CA ARG A 35 8.50 -9.21 -5.53
C ARG A 35 8.43 -8.05 -6.52
N LEU A 36 9.36 -7.11 -6.42
CA LEU A 36 9.45 -5.99 -7.37
C LEU A 36 10.14 -6.48 -8.63
N THR A 37 9.43 -6.49 -9.75
CA THR A 37 9.83 -7.19 -10.98
C THR A 37 9.71 -6.25 -12.19
N PRO A 38 10.62 -6.34 -13.18
CA PRO A 38 10.37 -5.72 -14.48
C PRO A 38 9.24 -6.48 -15.18
N ILE A 39 8.31 -5.75 -15.79
CA ILE A 39 7.17 -6.33 -16.51
C ILE A 39 7.01 -5.63 -17.86
N MET A 40 6.49 -6.36 -18.85
CA MET A 40 6.06 -5.76 -20.11
C MET A 40 4.56 -5.46 -20.03
N THR A 41 4.17 -4.20 -20.19
CA THR A 41 2.77 -3.76 -20.15
C THR A 41 2.44 -2.88 -21.34
N ALA A 42 1.17 -2.87 -21.73
CA ALA A 42 0.67 -2.01 -22.80
C ALA A 42 -0.53 -1.21 -22.28
N PHE A 43 -0.28 -0.32 -21.31
CA PHE A 43 -1.33 0.46 -20.67
C PHE A 43 -2.14 1.32 -21.64
N ASP A 44 -1.48 1.85 -22.69
CA ASP A 44 -2.09 2.66 -23.75
C ASP A 44 -2.04 2.00 -25.14
N GLY A 45 -1.93 0.67 -25.17
CA GLY A 45 -1.78 -0.11 -26.40
C GLY A 45 -0.36 -0.16 -26.97
N VAL A 46 0.61 0.58 -26.40
CA VAL A 46 2.03 0.44 -26.75
C VAL A 46 2.75 -0.38 -25.69
N LEU A 47 3.43 -1.44 -26.14
CA LEU A 47 4.20 -2.32 -25.27
C LEU A 47 5.45 -1.61 -24.76
N LEU A 48 5.57 -1.48 -23.43
CA LEU A 48 6.67 -0.84 -22.72
C LEU A 48 7.17 -1.76 -21.60
N GLU A 49 8.46 -1.70 -21.31
CA GLU A 49 8.99 -2.25 -20.05
C GLU A 49 8.66 -1.27 -18.92
N THR A 50 8.03 -1.77 -17.86
CA THR A 50 7.60 -1.02 -16.69
C THR A 50 7.97 -1.80 -15.42
N LEU A 51 7.71 -1.21 -14.27
CA LEU A 51 7.95 -1.85 -12.98
C LEU A 51 6.65 -2.39 -12.41
N GLY A 52 6.70 -3.61 -11.89
CA GLY A 52 5.57 -4.37 -11.38
C GLY A 52 5.79 -4.92 -9.98
N VAL A 53 4.71 -5.45 -9.43
CA VAL A 53 4.72 -6.24 -8.18
C VAL A 53 4.19 -7.64 -8.53
N ASN A 54 4.93 -8.68 -8.14
CA ASN A 54 4.58 -10.08 -8.37
C ASN A 54 4.26 -10.38 -9.85
N ASP A 55 5.15 -9.94 -10.75
CA ASP A 55 5.05 -10.14 -12.20
C ASP A 55 3.79 -9.52 -12.84
N LYS A 56 3.18 -8.54 -12.16
CA LYS A 56 1.93 -7.86 -12.55
C LYS A 56 2.02 -6.34 -12.42
N PRO A 57 1.16 -5.60 -13.14
CA PRO A 57 0.98 -4.16 -12.94
C PRO A 57 0.73 -3.79 -11.46
N CYS A 58 1.32 -2.68 -11.02
CA CYS A 58 1.27 -2.27 -9.60
C CYS A 58 -0.11 -1.77 -9.12
N ASP A 59 -1.04 -1.46 -10.02
CA ASP A 59 -2.43 -1.13 -9.68
C ASP A 59 -3.19 -2.33 -9.09
N GLU A 60 -2.73 -3.56 -9.36
CA GLU A 60 -3.23 -4.76 -8.68
C GLU A 60 -2.67 -4.94 -7.25
N ALA A 61 -1.58 -4.26 -6.91
CA ALA A 61 -0.94 -4.34 -5.59
C ALA A 61 -1.51 -3.28 -4.64
N VAL A 62 -2.78 -3.47 -4.26
CA VAL A 62 -3.49 -2.61 -3.32
C VAL A 62 -3.17 -3.01 -1.88
N ILE A 63 -2.79 -2.03 -1.05
CA ILE A 63 -2.87 -2.19 0.40
C ILE A 63 -4.27 -1.78 0.81
N ASP A 64 -5.04 -2.72 1.36
CA ASP A 64 -6.42 -2.52 1.82
C ASP A 64 -6.51 -3.00 3.27
N VAL A 65 -6.71 -2.07 4.21
CA VAL A 65 -6.71 -2.35 5.65
C VAL A 65 -7.72 -1.50 6.41
N GLU A 66 -8.08 -1.90 7.62
CA GLU A 66 -8.88 -1.12 8.55
C GLU A 66 -8.00 -0.33 9.53
N LEU A 67 -8.45 0.87 9.92
CA LEU A 67 -7.79 1.68 10.92
C LEU A 67 -7.73 0.93 12.26
N GLY A 68 -6.52 0.65 12.72
CA GLY A 68 -6.30 -0.14 13.94
C GLY A 68 -5.43 -1.37 13.67
N GLN A 69 -5.47 -1.88 12.45
CA GLN A 69 -4.56 -2.93 11.97
C GLN A 69 -3.15 -2.39 11.78
N GLU A 70 -2.17 -3.30 11.83
CA GLU A 70 -0.78 -3.01 11.50
C GLU A 70 -0.48 -3.58 10.10
N VAL A 71 0.24 -2.82 9.30
CA VAL A 71 0.64 -3.23 7.94
C VAL A 71 2.06 -3.76 7.99
N GLU A 72 2.28 -4.95 7.45
CA GLU A 72 3.62 -5.49 7.20
C GLU A 72 3.80 -5.76 5.70
N VAL A 73 4.81 -5.15 5.07
CA VAL A 73 5.13 -5.39 3.65
C VAL A 73 6.55 -5.93 3.53
N ARG A 74 6.67 -7.15 3.02
CA ARG A 74 7.94 -7.83 2.74
C ARG A 74 8.27 -7.62 1.26
N VAL A 75 9.26 -6.77 1.01
CA VAL A 75 9.60 -6.29 -0.33
C VAL A 75 10.92 -6.92 -0.76
N THR A 76 10.87 -7.84 -1.71
CA THR A 76 12.04 -8.43 -2.36
C THR A 76 12.30 -7.70 -3.67
N ASN A 77 13.48 -7.09 -3.80
CA ASN A 77 13.85 -6.37 -5.00
C ASN A 77 14.45 -7.30 -6.07
N GLU A 78 13.72 -7.59 -7.13
CA GLU A 78 14.21 -8.35 -8.30
C GLU A 78 14.45 -7.45 -9.52
N LEU A 79 14.52 -6.13 -9.29
CA LEU A 79 14.86 -5.15 -10.32
C LEU A 79 16.37 -5.09 -10.55
N TYR A 80 16.78 -4.54 -11.70
CA TYR A 80 18.19 -4.30 -12.02
C TYR A 80 18.87 -3.24 -11.14
N ASN A 81 18.07 -2.35 -10.54
CA ASN A 81 18.55 -1.23 -9.74
C ASN A 81 18.06 -1.35 -8.29
N ALA A 82 18.77 -0.67 -7.40
CA ALA A 82 18.31 -0.39 -6.06
C ALA A 82 16.90 0.26 -6.04
N THR A 83 16.16 0.06 -4.96
CA THR A 83 14.80 0.61 -4.78
C THR A 83 14.52 0.93 -3.32
N CYS A 84 13.37 1.55 -3.06
CA CYS A 84 12.82 1.84 -1.75
C CYS A 84 11.34 2.22 -1.91
N LEU A 85 10.44 1.76 -1.04
CA LEU A 85 9.01 2.09 -1.12
C LEU A 85 8.60 3.05 0.01
N HIS A 86 7.84 4.09 -0.33
CA HIS A 86 7.30 5.09 0.58
C HIS A 86 5.78 4.99 0.67
N TRP A 87 5.24 5.28 1.85
CA TRP A 87 3.82 5.18 2.21
C TRP A 87 3.20 6.57 2.28
N HIS A 88 2.83 7.12 1.14
CA HIS A 88 2.49 8.53 1.01
C HIS A 88 1.29 8.92 1.89
N GLY A 89 1.53 9.85 2.81
CA GLY A 89 0.52 10.34 3.75
C GLY A 89 0.55 9.65 5.11
N MET A 90 1.33 8.58 5.31
CA MET A 90 1.54 7.98 6.63
C MET A 90 2.53 8.80 7.45
N LYS A 91 2.20 9.11 8.72
CA LYS A 91 3.08 9.95 9.55
C LYS A 91 4.33 9.25 10.09
N GLN A 92 4.34 7.91 10.11
CA GLN A 92 5.45 7.08 10.62
C GLN A 92 5.94 7.48 12.03
N LEU A 93 4.99 7.80 12.93
CA LEU A 93 5.32 8.17 14.31
C LEU A 93 5.88 6.96 15.07
N GLY A 94 7.16 7.03 15.43
CA GLY A 94 7.87 5.94 16.13
C GLY A 94 8.31 4.79 15.21
N THR A 95 8.16 4.96 13.90
CA THR A 95 8.54 4.00 12.84
C THR A 95 9.19 4.75 11.67
N GLN A 96 9.96 5.81 11.97
CA GLN A 96 10.50 6.71 10.96
C GLN A 96 11.41 6.00 9.96
N GLU A 97 12.12 4.95 10.39
CA GLU A 97 12.92 4.06 9.55
C GLU A 97 12.09 3.28 8.51
N MET A 98 10.77 3.19 8.69
CA MET A 98 9.83 2.54 7.78
C MET A 98 9.25 3.51 6.74
N ASP A 99 9.62 4.79 6.78
CA ASP A 99 9.12 5.80 5.83
C ASP A 99 9.58 5.58 4.40
N GLY A 100 10.74 4.94 4.21
CA GLY A 100 11.15 4.46 2.91
C GLY A 100 11.63 5.53 1.92
N VAL A 101 12.40 6.49 2.42
CA VAL A 101 13.14 7.46 1.61
C VAL A 101 14.57 6.99 1.44
N SER A 102 14.93 6.67 0.19
CA SER A 102 16.24 6.15 -0.21
C SER A 102 17.40 7.02 0.32
N GLY A 103 18.27 6.43 1.15
CA GLY A 103 19.46 7.11 1.65
C GLY A 103 19.18 8.16 2.73
N PHE A 104 17.94 8.25 3.23
CA PHE A 104 17.56 9.17 4.28
C PHE A 104 17.00 8.43 5.50
N THR A 105 15.83 7.78 5.36
CA THR A 105 15.22 7.03 6.46
C THR A 105 15.67 5.57 6.50
N GLN A 106 16.16 5.04 5.38
CA GLN A 106 16.76 3.71 5.30
C GLN A 106 17.82 3.60 4.19
N CYS A 107 18.64 2.55 4.27
CA CYS A 107 19.47 2.10 3.15
C CYS A 107 18.60 1.63 1.98
N PHE A 108 19.18 1.64 0.78
CA PHE A 108 18.51 1.13 -0.40
C PHE A 108 18.24 -0.38 -0.26
N ILE A 109 17.14 -0.84 -0.84
CA ILE A 109 16.91 -2.27 -1.08
C ILE A 109 17.70 -2.64 -2.32
N GLU A 110 18.88 -3.20 -2.15
CA GLU A 110 19.74 -3.65 -3.25
C GLU A 110 19.10 -4.79 -4.04
N PRO A 111 19.45 -5.00 -5.32
CA PRO A 111 18.98 -6.14 -6.09
C PRO A 111 19.20 -7.48 -5.36
N ASN A 112 18.19 -8.34 -5.40
CA ASN A 112 18.10 -9.65 -4.74
C ASN A 112 18.12 -9.60 -3.21
N THR A 113 17.78 -8.46 -2.61
CA THR A 113 17.62 -8.33 -1.15
C THR A 113 16.18 -8.04 -0.77
N THR A 114 15.84 -8.31 0.48
CA THR A 114 14.49 -8.11 1.02
C THR A 114 14.53 -7.08 2.16
N ALA A 115 13.60 -6.13 2.13
CA ALA A 115 13.30 -5.26 3.25
C ALA A 115 11.90 -5.58 3.81
N VAL A 116 11.73 -5.37 5.12
CA VAL A 116 10.44 -5.52 5.78
C VAL A 116 10.03 -4.17 6.35
N TYR A 117 8.89 -3.68 5.88
CA TYR A 117 8.25 -2.48 6.38
C TYR A 117 7.16 -2.88 7.34
N ARG A 118 7.10 -2.21 8.50
CA ARG A 118 6.05 -2.46 9.48
C ARG A 118 5.60 -1.17 10.14
N PHE A 119 4.35 -0.79 9.89
CA PHE A 119 3.81 0.47 10.39
C PHE A 119 2.31 0.36 10.64
N LYS A 120 1.79 1.27 11.46
CA LYS A 120 0.37 1.39 11.74
C LYS A 120 -0.18 2.69 11.16
N PRO A 121 -1.19 2.64 10.28
CA PRO A 121 -1.85 3.85 9.79
C PRO A 121 -2.38 4.72 10.94
N ASP A 122 -2.18 6.04 10.84
CA ASP A 122 -2.61 7.00 11.87
C ASP A 122 -4.03 7.55 11.67
N LYS A 123 -4.65 7.25 10.52
CA LYS A 123 -5.94 7.78 10.08
C LYS A 123 -6.53 6.96 8.94
N ALA A 124 -7.85 6.95 8.83
CA ALA A 124 -8.57 6.41 7.69
C ALA A 124 -8.54 7.36 6.48
N GLY A 125 -8.70 6.81 5.28
CA GLY A 125 -8.76 7.56 4.02
C GLY A 125 -8.08 6.85 2.84
N THR A 126 -8.02 7.57 1.72
CA THR A 126 -7.36 7.14 0.50
C THR A 126 -5.95 7.71 0.43
N PHE A 127 -4.97 6.81 0.35
CA PHE A 127 -3.54 7.10 0.24
C PHE A 127 -2.96 6.28 -0.91
N TRP A 128 -1.63 6.30 -1.04
CA TRP A 128 -0.92 5.53 -2.06
C TRP A 128 0.48 5.19 -1.57
N TRP A 129 1.05 4.12 -2.11
CA TRP A 129 2.45 3.79 -1.94
C TRP A 129 3.17 4.01 -3.27
N HIS A 130 4.46 4.35 -3.22
CA HIS A 130 5.27 4.48 -4.42
C HIS A 130 6.75 4.30 -4.15
N SER A 131 7.53 3.96 -5.17
CA SER A 131 8.98 4.01 -5.02
C SER A 131 9.44 5.44 -4.77
N HIS A 132 10.29 5.60 -3.76
CA HIS A 132 10.99 6.84 -3.45
C HIS A 132 12.49 6.73 -3.79
N HIS A 133 12.81 5.91 -4.80
CA HIS A 133 14.13 5.81 -5.39
C HIS A 133 14.13 6.38 -6.82
N LYS A 134 14.86 7.48 -7.02
CA LYS A 134 14.97 8.20 -8.31
C LYS A 134 13.57 8.46 -8.89
N THR A 135 13.33 8.08 -10.14
CA THR A 135 12.08 8.31 -10.87
C THR A 135 11.27 7.01 -11.08
N GLN A 136 11.55 5.95 -10.30
CA GLN A 136 10.91 4.64 -10.50
C GLN A 136 9.38 4.68 -10.41
N TYR A 137 8.79 5.54 -9.56
CA TYR A 137 7.34 5.65 -9.48
C TYR A 137 6.70 6.10 -10.80
N ALA A 138 7.40 6.89 -11.63
CA ALA A 138 6.89 7.34 -12.92
C ALA A 138 6.77 6.17 -13.91
N PHE A 139 7.60 5.13 -13.73
CA PHE A 139 7.65 3.91 -14.53
C PHE A 139 6.75 2.79 -14.00
N GLY A 140 5.75 3.14 -13.19
CA GLY A 140 4.70 2.22 -12.75
C GLY A 140 4.84 1.72 -11.31
N LEU A 141 5.97 1.96 -10.62
CA LEU A 141 6.19 1.45 -9.25
C LEU A 141 5.43 2.30 -8.20
N ARG A 142 4.10 2.21 -8.22
CA ARG A 142 3.14 2.95 -7.39
C ARG A 142 1.82 2.17 -7.32
N GLY A 143 1.09 2.29 -6.23
CA GLY A 143 -0.21 1.61 -6.06
C GLY A 143 -1.05 2.23 -4.94
N PRO A 144 -2.33 1.86 -4.83
CA PRO A 144 -3.22 2.42 -3.81
C PRO A 144 -2.91 1.89 -2.40
N LEU A 145 -3.16 2.73 -1.40
CA LEU A 145 -3.15 2.38 0.02
C LEU A 145 -4.44 2.90 0.63
N ILE A 146 -5.39 2.01 0.91
CA ILE A 146 -6.71 2.33 1.42
C ILE A 146 -6.78 1.93 2.89
N VAL A 147 -7.19 2.87 3.74
CA VAL A 147 -7.40 2.64 5.16
C VAL A 147 -8.86 2.93 5.49
N HIS A 148 -9.63 1.87 5.72
CA HIS A 148 -11.05 1.96 6.07
C HIS A 148 -11.24 2.43 7.50
N ALA A 149 -12.21 3.32 7.72
CA ALA A 149 -12.64 3.66 9.07
C ALA A 149 -13.46 2.51 9.65
N PRO A 150 -13.35 2.20 10.96
CA PRO A 150 -14.23 1.22 11.58
C PRO A 150 -15.68 1.71 11.49
N GLU A 151 -16.64 0.77 11.39
CA GLU A 151 -18.06 1.09 11.21
C GLU A 151 -18.63 2.01 12.31
N SER A 152 -18.05 1.96 13.52
CA SER A 152 -18.38 2.85 14.64
C SER A 152 -18.11 4.33 14.35
N ASP A 153 -17.14 4.61 13.47
CA ASP A 153 -16.62 5.95 13.22
C ASP A 153 -17.20 6.55 11.92
N LEU A 154 -17.92 5.75 11.13
CA LEU A 154 -18.59 6.20 9.91
C LEU A 154 -19.76 7.15 10.23
N ARG A 155 -19.88 8.23 9.44
CA ARG A 155 -21.03 9.13 9.47
C ARG A 155 -22.27 8.44 8.90
N THR A 156 -23.46 8.91 9.26
CA THR A 156 -24.72 8.32 8.76
C THR A 156 -24.77 8.26 7.24
N CYS A 157 -24.34 9.31 6.55
CA CYS A 157 -24.31 9.35 5.08
C CYS A 157 -23.27 8.40 4.45
N GLU A 158 -22.23 8.00 5.18
CA GLU A 158 -21.22 7.06 4.70
C GLU A 158 -21.72 5.62 4.82
N LYS A 159 -22.59 5.34 5.80
CA LYS A 159 -23.22 4.03 5.98
C LYS A 159 -24.22 3.68 4.89
N ASP A 160 -24.76 4.69 4.22
CA ASP A 160 -25.73 4.54 3.13
C ASP A 160 -25.04 4.42 1.74
N ILE A 161 -23.71 4.35 1.68
CA ILE A 161 -22.97 4.15 0.43
C ILE A 161 -23.09 2.70 -0.02
N ASP A 162 -23.61 2.47 -1.22
CA ASP A 162 -23.75 1.12 -1.78
C ASP A 162 -22.41 0.52 -2.21
N GLN A 163 -21.54 1.33 -2.83
CA GLN A 163 -20.26 0.90 -3.41
C GLN A 163 -19.23 2.02 -3.44
N GLU A 164 -17.96 1.63 -3.32
CA GLU A 164 -16.80 2.52 -3.43
C GLU A 164 -15.82 2.01 -4.50
N PHE A 165 -15.17 2.94 -5.19
CA PHE A 165 -14.20 2.61 -6.24
C PHE A 165 -12.94 3.44 -6.06
N THR A 166 -11.78 2.78 -6.20
CA THR A 166 -10.47 3.44 -6.18
C THR A 166 -10.01 3.74 -7.60
N VAL A 167 -9.88 5.02 -7.92
CA VAL A 167 -9.38 5.49 -9.22
C VAL A 167 -7.98 6.06 -9.05
N GLN A 168 -6.99 5.42 -9.69
CA GLN A 168 -5.63 5.96 -9.78
C GLN A 168 -5.46 6.73 -11.09
N LEU A 169 -4.91 7.93 -11.02
CA LEU A 169 -4.58 8.78 -12.17
C LEU A 169 -3.08 8.97 -12.24
N ALA A 170 -2.48 8.75 -13.40
CA ALA A 170 -1.07 9.01 -13.61
C ALA A 170 -0.73 9.21 -15.09
N ASP A 171 0.34 9.95 -15.35
CA ASP A 171 0.85 10.12 -16.71
C ASP A 171 1.73 8.94 -17.14
N ILE A 172 1.68 8.59 -18.43
CA ILE A 172 2.56 7.59 -19.07
C ILE A 172 3.50 8.27 -20.06
N TYR A 173 4.78 7.90 -19.97
CA TYR A 173 5.85 8.37 -20.84
C TYR A 173 6.34 7.21 -21.71
N GLN A 174 6.15 7.29 -23.04
CA GLN A 174 6.54 6.24 -23.98
C GLN A 174 8.00 6.32 -24.44
N ARG A 175 8.71 7.41 -24.15
CA ARG A 175 10.06 7.60 -24.66
C ARG A 175 11.05 6.76 -23.87
N ALA A 176 11.67 5.82 -24.57
CA ALA A 176 12.71 4.95 -24.03
C ALA A 176 13.85 5.76 -23.41
N HIS A 177 14.32 5.24 -22.28
CA HIS A 177 15.52 5.63 -21.57
C HIS A 177 16.66 6.08 -22.49
N THR A 178 17.22 7.25 -22.16
CA THR A 178 18.66 7.28 -21.95
C THR A 178 18.90 6.93 -20.46
N TRP A 179 19.74 5.92 -20.23
CA TRP A 179 20.13 5.34 -18.94
C TRP A 179 20.49 6.41 -17.85
N PRO A 180 20.40 6.13 -16.52
CA PRO A 180 20.49 7.12 -15.44
C PRO A 180 21.88 7.75 -15.21
N GLY A 181 22.74 7.79 -16.23
CA GLY A 181 23.95 8.61 -16.30
C GLY A 181 23.84 9.79 -17.27
N SER A 182 22.73 9.93 -17.98
CA SER A 182 22.51 11.03 -18.93
C SER A 182 21.50 12.02 -18.35
N MET A 183 21.99 12.98 -17.58
CA MET A 183 21.26 14.22 -17.32
C MET A 183 21.18 15.03 -18.63
N GLY A 184 20.37 14.54 -19.57
CA GLY A 184 19.92 15.34 -20.68
C GLY A 184 18.85 16.28 -20.16
N HIS A 185 19.18 17.55 -19.96
CA HIS A 185 18.23 18.63 -19.70
C HIS A 185 17.23 18.73 -20.86
N HIS A 186 16.18 17.92 -20.85
CA HIS A 186 15.03 18.09 -21.72
C HIS A 186 13.81 18.27 -20.82
N CYS A 187 13.54 19.51 -20.46
CA CYS A 187 12.32 19.97 -19.75
C CYS A 187 11.01 19.75 -20.55
N ASP A 188 11.05 18.96 -21.62
CA ASP A 188 9.95 18.79 -22.57
C ASP A 188 9.75 17.31 -22.91
N GLN A 189 9.72 16.46 -21.87
CA GLN A 189 9.10 15.15 -22.01
C GLN A 189 7.62 15.34 -21.69
N GLN A 190 6.80 15.47 -22.73
CA GLN A 190 5.36 15.49 -22.57
C GLN A 190 4.86 14.05 -22.36
N PRO A 191 3.90 13.83 -21.45
CA PRO A 191 3.24 12.55 -21.34
C PRO A 191 2.49 12.24 -22.62
N ARG A 192 2.42 10.96 -22.96
CA ARG A 192 1.84 10.47 -24.23
C ARG A 192 0.43 9.91 -24.05
N ALA A 193 0.10 9.55 -22.82
CA ALA A 193 -1.22 9.08 -22.41
C ALA A 193 -1.44 9.38 -20.93
N LEU A 194 -2.71 9.52 -20.55
CA LEU A 194 -3.17 9.48 -19.17
C LEU A 194 -3.57 8.03 -18.85
N GLN A 195 -3.03 7.50 -17.75
CA GLN A 195 -3.42 6.24 -17.15
C GLN A 195 -4.52 6.45 -16.10
N LEU A 196 -5.64 5.79 -16.30
CA LEU A 196 -6.75 5.58 -15.37
C LEU A 196 -6.76 4.11 -14.95
N HIS A 197 -6.41 3.82 -13.70
CA HIS A 197 -6.49 2.47 -13.10
C HIS A 197 -5.92 1.36 -14.03
N GLY A 198 -4.64 1.46 -14.37
CA GLY A 198 -4.02 0.45 -15.23
C GLY A 198 -4.28 0.58 -16.73
N SER A 199 -5.12 1.51 -17.17
CA SER A 199 -5.51 1.64 -18.59
C SER A 199 -5.39 3.08 -19.08
N GLY A 200 -5.09 3.32 -20.35
CA GLY A 200 -5.01 4.66 -20.92
C GLY A 200 -5.31 4.65 -22.41
N ASP A 201 -5.67 5.82 -22.94
CA ASP A 201 -5.80 6.05 -24.38
C ASP A 201 -4.72 7.03 -24.84
N GLN A 202 -4.16 6.79 -26.01
CA GLN A 202 -3.13 7.67 -26.56
C GLN A 202 -3.70 9.02 -26.95
N GLN A 203 -2.96 10.08 -26.62
CA GLN A 203 -3.25 11.39 -27.15
C GLN A 203 -2.86 11.40 -28.64
N SER A 204 -3.81 11.65 -29.55
CA SER A 204 -3.52 11.78 -30.97
C SER A 204 -2.61 12.99 -31.19
N ASP A 205 -1.46 12.80 -31.83
CA ASP A 205 -0.59 13.90 -32.26
C ASP A 205 -1.35 14.79 -33.25
N GLY A 206 -1.96 15.86 -32.73
CA GLY A 206 -2.47 16.95 -33.53
C GLY A 206 -1.29 17.69 -34.14
N MET A 207 -0.76 17.20 -35.27
CA MET A 207 0.12 17.99 -36.12
C MET A 207 -0.65 19.23 -36.59
N LEU A 208 -0.44 20.35 -35.91
CA LEU A 208 -0.70 21.66 -36.49
C LEU A 208 0.31 21.82 -37.63
N ASN A 209 -0.20 21.71 -38.86
CA ASN A 209 0.49 22.14 -40.08
C ASN A 209 0.78 23.65 -40.05
#